data_AF-A0A4Q4WRV3-F1
#
_entry.id   AF-A0A4Q4WRV3-F1
#
_cell.length_a   1.000
_cell.length_b   1.000
_cell.length_c   1.000
_cell.angle_alpha   90.00
_cell.angle_beta   90.00
_cell.angle_gamma   90.00
#
_symmetry.space_group_name_H-M   'P 1'
#
loop_
_entity.id
_entity.type
_entity.pdbx_description
1 polymer ?
#
loop_
_entity_poly.entity_id
_entity_poly.type
_entity_poly.pdbx_seq_one_letter_code
_entity_poly.pdbx_strand_id
1 'polypeptide(L)'
;MKPPTRIALRRLAANRRTLSISPSSSSPLPQRLLRSIHGTPPAPATVSPIHGQGPPPDPPQPTADSEQARLERRRKQAELLQRAQDMRTAAAVEKQSPSNPPPPQQPSSRPSNSGDKTSTKTPLLRKRFWKDVHVHEVDGAWEVHLDTRPLRHPTTKRVVRLPLSKHLLAGALALEWDLLVSAQQATRQHLIPLTSLVCRAIDIREDDEAREGIGSSNSSSSGSDNVNEGIRRSIVRTILRYLDTDSLLCWAPPPQRGTDDLEGPSLRDAQRSAAERVVGFLGTRVWPGVEIEPVLDGESILPRGQKPGTRQVIEGWVSGLDAWELAGLERAVLGGKSLLCGVRLLVEWSEGHVGVGVGAGVTAEPDDGGEKEKKFGVEEAARLASIEVDWQTRQWGEVEDTHDVEREDLRRQLGSVVLLVTGTGAR
;
A
#
# COMPACT_ATOMS: atom_id res chain seq x y z
N MET A 1 -38.37 7.54 -9.82
CA MET A 1 -37.04 8.00 -10.29
C MET A 1 -36.63 9.19 -9.43
N LYS A 2 -35.67 9.01 -8.52
CA LYS A 2 -35.12 10.12 -7.69
C LYS A 2 -34.01 10.81 -8.48
N PRO A 3 -33.88 12.15 -8.43
CA PRO A 3 -32.86 12.87 -9.19
C PRO A 3 -31.45 12.61 -8.64
N PRO A 4 -30.41 12.71 -9.48
CA PRO A 4 -29.03 12.34 -9.13
C PRO A 4 -28.38 13.36 -8.19
N THR A 5 -27.77 12.87 -7.11
CA THR A 5 -26.91 13.67 -6.24
C THR A 5 -25.58 13.94 -6.96
N ARG A 6 -25.46 15.11 -7.59
CA ARG A 6 -24.23 15.56 -8.25
C ARG A 6 -23.26 16.10 -7.19
N ILE A 7 -22.16 15.38 -6.93
CA ILE A 7 -21.00 15.96 -6.24
C ILE A 7 -19.97 16.32 -7.31
N ALA A 8 -20.01 17.57 -7.77
CA ALA A 8 -18.97 18.12 -8.62
C ALA A 8 -17.80 18.56 -7.73
N LEU A 9 -16.67 17.84 -7.79
CA LEU A 9 -15.42 18.29 -7.17
C LEU A 9 -14.83 19.43 -8.00
N ARG A 10 -15.37 20.64 -7.85
CA ARG A 10 -14.75 21.86 -8.39
C ARG A 10 -13.51 22.21 -7.57
N ARG A 11 -12.38 22.36 -8.26
CA ARG A 11 -11.13 22.93 -7.74
C ARG A 11 -11.42 24.25 -7.00
N LEU A 12 -11.26 24.26 -5.68
CA LEU A 12 -11.19 25.49 -4.90
C LEU A 12 -9.77 26.04 -5.03
N ALA A 13 -9.56 26.86 -6.04
CA ALA A 13 -8.45 27.80 -6.05
C ALA A 13 -8.68 28.81 -4.93
N ALA A 14 -7.71 28.94 -4.04
CA ALA A 14 -7.70 29.90 -2.95
C ALA A 14 -7.89 31.32 -3.49
N ASN A 15 -8.93 32.00 -3.02
CA ASN A 15 -8.98 33.45 -3.07
C ASN A 15 -9.54 33.96 -1.74
N ARG A 16 -8.63 34.49 -0.91
CA ARG A 16 -8.94 35.25 0.29
C ARG A 16 -9.73 36.50 -0.10
N ARG A 17 -10.99 36.60 0.33
CA ARG A 17 -11.65 37.89 0.58
C ARG A 17 -12.46 37.79 1.86
N THR A 18 -12.03 38.59 2.83
CA THR A 18 -12.70 38.88 4.08
C THR A 18 -14.05 39.55 3.80
N LEU A 19 -15.15 38.95 4.26
CA LEU A 19 -16.43 39.64 4.40
C LEU A 19 -17.00 39.30 5.77
N SER A 20 -17.00 40.30 6.65
CA SER A 20 -17.68 40.28 7.94
C SER A 20 -19.19 40.39 7.72
N ILE A 21 -19.96 39.45 8.26
CA ILE A 21 -21.41 39.58 8.38
C ILE A 21 -21.81 39.16 9.79
N SER A 22 -22.52 40.06 10.48
CA SER A 22 -23.05 39.96 11.84
C SER A 22 -24.15 38.90 11.99
N PRO A 23 -24.46 38.42 13.21
CA PRO A 23 -25.33 37.27 13.39
C PRO A 23 -26.81 37.65 13.39
N SER A 24 -27.63 36.86 12.72
CA SER A 24 -29.08 36.82 12.97
C SER A 24 -29.57 35.37 12.91
N SER A 25 -30.60 35.11 13.71
CA SER A 25 -30.96 33.84 14.32
C SER A 25 -31.72 32.85 13.43
N SER A 26 -31.74 31.60 13.93
CA SER A 26 -32.81 30.58 13.82
C SER A 26 -32.82 29.61 12.62
N SER A 27 -32.23 28.43 12.83
CA SER A 27 -32.90 27.10 12.86
C SER A 27 -31.89 25.98 12.61
N PRO A 28 -31.92 24.85 13.36
CA PRO A 28 -30.90 23.81 13.25
C PRO A 28 -31.23 22.85 12.10
N LEU A 29 -30.41 22.84 11.06
CA LEU A 29 -30.30 21.69 10.17
C LEU A 29 -29.42 20.63 10.85
N PRO A 30 -29.72 19.32 10.71
CA PRO A 30 -28.96 18.28 11.37
C PRO A 30 -27.52 18.31 10.88
N GLN A 31 -26.59 18.53 11.82
CA GLN A 31 -25.16 18.48 11.57
C GLN A 31 -24.83 17.07 11.06
N ARG A 32 -24.61 16.94 9.74
CA ARG A 32 -23.86 15.81 9.20
C ARG A 32 -22.51 15.84 9.92
N LEU A 33 -22.28 14.86 10.79
CA LEU A 33 -21.00 14.61 11.44
C LEU A 33 -19.92 14.53 10.36
N LEU A 34 -19.19 15.63 10.18
CA LEU A 34 -18.02 15.68 9.31
C LEU A 34 -16.95 14.84 9.99
N ARG A 35 -16.76 13.61 9.51
CA ARG A 35 -15.63 12.76 9.89
C ARG A 35 -14.36 13.44 9.40
N SER A 36 -13.58 13.98 10.34
CA SER A 36 -12.24 14.48 10.03
C SER A 36 -11.30 13.28 9.90
N ILE A 37 -10.68 13.11 8.74
CA ILE A 37 -9.72 12.02 8.43
C ILE A 37 -8.38 12.26 9.15
N HIS A 38 -8.13 13.50 9.59
CA HIS A 38 -6.97 13.90 10.38
C HIS A 38 -7.38 15.01 11.36
N GLY A 39 -6.73 15.06 12.53
CA GLY A 39 -6.92 16.10 13.55
C GLY A 39 -5.84 17.19 13.52
N THR A 40 -4.92 17.13 12.56
CA THR A 40 -3.75 18.02 12.50
C THR A 40 -4.12 19.34 11.81
N PRO A 41 -3.92 20.51 12.44
CA PRO A 41 -4.01 21.78 11.74
C PRO A 41 -2.91 21.83 10.65
N PRO A 42 -3.21 22.36 9.45
CA PRO A 42 -2.22 22.44 8.38
C PRO A 42 -1.06 23.36 8.80
N ALA A 43 0.13 22.77 9.00
CA ALA A 43 1.36 23.51 9.25
C ALA A 43 2.14 23.65 7.93
N PRO A 44 2.48 24.87 7.47
CA PRO A 44 3.35 25.06 6.32
C PRO A 44 4.77 24.54 6.66
N ALA A 45 5.44 23.93 5.68
CA ALA A 45 6.82 23.49 5.84
C ALA A 45 7.75 24.69 6.09
N THR A 46 8.51 24.64 7.18
CA THR A 46 9.59 25.60 7.44
C THR A 46 10.80 25.18 6.63
N VAL A 47 11.02 25.85 5.49
CA VAL A 47 12.21 25.64 4.67
C VAL A 47 13.38 26.34 5.34
N SER A 48 14.33 25.58 5.88
CA SER A 48 15.59 26.14 6.38
C SER A 48 16.38 26.78 5.25
N PRO A 49 17.08 27.91 5.48
CA PRO A 49 17.99 28.48 4.50
C PRO A 49 19.08 27.45 4.15
N ILE A 50 19.30 27.22 2.86
CA ILE A 50 20.35 26.32 2.35
C ILE A 50 21.70 26.88 2.79
N HIS A 51 22.32 26.26 3.80
CA HIS A 51 23.70 26.56 4.20
C HIS A 51 24.64 25.57 3.52
N GLY A 52 24.86 25.75 2.21
CA GLY A 52 25.95 25.06 1.52
C GLY A 52 27.26 25.80 1.79
N GLN A 53 28.10 25.26 2.68
CA GLN A 53 29.51 25.68 2.74
C GLN A 53 30.32 24.89 1.72
N GLY A 54 30.95 25.62 0.80
CA GLY A 54 31.98 25.12 -0.10
C GLY A 54 31.47 24.80 -1.51
N PRO A 55 32.27 25.09 -2.55
CA PRO A 55 31.98 24.59 -3.89
C PRO A 55 31.92 23.05 -3.85
N PRO A 56 30.98 22.43 -4.57
CA PRO A 56 30.87 20.98 -4.63
C PRO A 56 32.19 20.37 -5.11
N PRO A 57 32.61 19.21 -4.56
CA PRO A 57 33.78 18.49 -5.05
C PRO A 57 33.60 18.14 -6.53
N ASP A 58 34.70 18.16 -7.28
CA ASP A 58 34.66 17.81 -8.70
C ASP A 58 34.10 16.39 -8.90
N PRO A 59 33.24 16.20 -9.91
CA PRO A 59 32.65 14.89 -10.18
C PRO A 59 33.76 13.86 -10.43
N PRO A 60 33.61 12.63 -9.89
CA PRO A 60 34.61 11.58 -10.08
C PRO A 60 34.80 11.32 -11.57
N GLN A 61 36.05 11.40 -12.03
CA GLN A 61 36.35 11.12 -13.43
C GLN A 61 36.11 9.63 -13.71
N PRO A 62 35.35 9.29 -14.76
CA PRO A 62 35.09 7.91 -15.10
C PRO A 62 36.41 7.21 -15.43
N THR A 63 36.67 6.09 -14.76
CA THR A 63 37.79 5.21 -15.05
C THR A 63 37.71 4.80 -16.53
N ALA A 64 38.86 4.81 -17.22
CA ALA A 64 38.98 4.55 -18.65
C ALA A 64 38.72 3.06 -19.04
N ASP A 65 37.72 2.42 -18.45
CA ASP A 65 37.13 1.18 -18.94
C ASP A 65 36.20 1.50 -20.11
N SER A 66 36.88 1.86 -21.20
CA SER A 66 36.63 1.48 -22.58
C SER A 66 35.15 1.45 -23.01
N GLU A 67 34.69 2.53 -23.64
CA GLU A 67 33.49 2.51 -24.49
C GLU A 67 33.51 1.34 -25.49
N GLN A 68 34.70 0.91 -25.91
CA GLN A 68 34.89 -0.25 -26.78
C GLN A 68 34.47 -1.55 -26.09
N ALA A 69 34.74 -1.74 -24.79
CA ALA A 69 34.30 -2.92 -24.03
C ALA A 69 32.76 -2.97 -23.90
N ARG A 70 32.10 -1.82 -23.76
CA ARG A 70 30.63 -1.72 -23.77
C ARG A 70 30.05 -2.04 -25.15
N LEU A 71 30.69 -1.55 -26.21
CA LEU A 71 30.28 -1.82 -27.59
C LEU A 71 30.48 -3.31 -27.96
N GLU A 72 31.60 -3.91 -27.56
CA GLU A 72 31.88 -5.34 -27.75
C GLU A 72 30.89 -6.22 -27.01
N ARG A 73 30.55 -5.87 -25.76
CA ARG A 73 29.55 -6.62 -24.98
C ARG A 73 28.16 -6.55 -25.62
N ARG A 74 27.75 -5.38 -26.13
CA ARG A 74 26.48 -5.23 -26.88
C ARG A 74 26.49 -5.99 -28.21
N ARG A 75 27.62 -6.01 -28.92
CA ARG A 75 27.76 -6.73 -30.19
C ARG A 75 27.69 -8.25 -29.99
N LYS A 76 28.36 -8.79 -28.98
CA LYS A 76 28.27 -10.21 -28.58
C LYS A 76 26.85 -10.60 -28.18
N GLN A 77 26.14 -9.72 -27.45
CA GLN A 77 24.76 -9.98 -27.04
C GLN A 77 23.78 -9.98 -28.24
N ALA A 78 24.00 -9.11 -29.23
CA ALA A 78 23.21 -9.10 -30.46
C ALA A 78 23.44 -10.36 -31.31
N GLU A 79 24.69 -10.82 -31.44
CA GLU A 79 25.04 -12.04 -32.17
C GLU A 79 24.43 -13.29 -31.52
N LEU A 80 24.41 -13.35 -30.19
CA LEU A 80 23.80 -14.46 -29.44
C LEU A 80 22.28 -14.54 -29.68
N LEU A 81 21.61 -13.38 -29.72
CA LEU A 81 20.18 -13.30 -29.99
C LEU A 81 19.85 -13.67 -31.45
N GLN A 82 20.71 -13.32 -32.39
CA GLN A 82 20.54 -13.70 -33.79
C GLN A 82 20.70 -15.21 -33.98
N ARG A 83 21.72 -15.82 -33.37
CA ARG A 83 21.86 -17.29 -33.36
C ARG A 83 20.64 -17.99 -32.74
N ALA A 84 20.10 -17.44 -31.65
CA ALA A 84 18.90 -18.00 -31.03
C ALA A 84 17.66 -17.91 -31.93
N GLN A 85 17.55 -16.84 -32.74
CA GLN A 85 16.50 -16.69 -33.73
C GLN A 85 16.68 -17.66 -34.90
N ASP A 86 17.90 -17.82 -35.40
CA ASP A 86 18.23 -18.74 -36.50
C ASP A 86 18.00 -20.21 -36.11
N MET A 87 18.32 -20.58 -34.87
CA MET A 87 17.98 -21.90 -34.33
C MET A 87 16.46 -22.12 -34.24
N ARG A 88 15.71 -21.06 -33.90
CA ARG A 88 14.26 -21.13 -33.77
C ARG A 88 13.56 -21.19 -35.14
N THR A 89 14.11 -20.53 -36.15
CA THR A 89 13.64 -20.63 -37.54
C THR A 89 14.02 -21.96 -38.17
N ALA A 90 15.23 -22.47 -37.93
CA ALA A 90 15.64 -23.81 -38.37
C ALA A 90 14.74 -24.91 -37.76
N ALA A 91 14.44 -24.83 -36.46
CA ALA A 91 13.52 -25.75 -35.79
C ALA A 91 12.06 -25.62 -36.27
N ALA A 92 11.68 -24.49 -36.87
CA ALA A 92 10.37 -24.31 -37.50
C ALA A 92 10.32 -24.90 -38.92
N VAL A 93 11.43 -24.84 -39.66
CA VAL A 93 11.58 -25.44 -41.00
C VAL A 93 11.63 -26.97 -40.91
N GLU A 94 12.27 -27.53 -39.87
CA GLU A 94 12.38 -28.99 -39.68
C GLU A 94 11.03 -29.65 -39.32
N LYS A 95 10.03 -28.87 -38.86
CA LYS A 95 8.67 -29.35 -38.59
C LYS A 95 7.72 -29.31 -39.79
N GLN A 96 8.18 -28.89 -40.97
CA GLN A 96 7.36 -28.86 -42.18
C GLN A 96 8.00 -29.61 -43.36
N SER A 97 7.69 -30.90 -43.45
CA SER A 97 7.60 -31.68 -44.70
C SER A 97 6.57 -32.80 -44.47
N PRO A 98 5.80 -33.27 -45.47
CA PRO A 98 6.24 -33.51 -46.86
C PRO A 98 5.25 -33.22 -48.02
N SER A 99 5.79 -33.30 -49.25
CA SER A 99 5.22 -33.85 -50.51
C SER A 99 4.61 -32.95 -51.63
N ASN A 100 5.27 -33.07 -52.80
CA ASN A 100 4.87 -32.95 -54.23
C ASN A 100 4.92 -31.60 -55.03
N PRO A 101 5.28 -31.67 -56.35
CA PRO A 101 6.04 -30.63 -57.08
C PRO A 101 5.21 -29.75 -58.06
N PRO A 102 5.80 -28.68 -58.66
CA PRO A 102 5.04 -27.60 -59.32
C PRO A 102 5.02 -27.68 -60.86
N PRO A 103 4.10 -26.96 -61.55
CA PRO A 103 4.20 -26.69 -62.99
C PRO A 103 4.85 -25.31 -63.29
N PRO A 104 5.28 -25.06 -64.56
CA PRO A 104 6.35 -24.12 -64.88
C PRO A 104 5.90 -22.67 -65.11
N GLN A 105 6.89 -21.77 -65.00
CA GLN A 105 6.82 -20.31 -65.12
C GLN A 105 6.57 -19.81 -66.55
N GLN A 106 5.95 -18.63 -66.67
CA GLN A 106 6.22 -17.66 -67.74
C GLN A 106 6.38 -16.24 -67.16
N PRO A 107 7.24 -15.38 -67.76
CA PRO A 107 7.63 -14.10 -67.19
C PRO A 107 6.85 -12.93 -67.78
N SER A 108 6.47 -11.96 -66.96
CA SER A 108 6.11 -10.62 -67.44
C SER A 108 6.47 -9.55 -66.40
N SER A 109 6.97 -8.44 -66.92
CA SER A 109 7.78 -7.41 -66.29
C SER A 109 7.02 -6.22 -65.70
N ARG A 110 7.63 -5.61 -64.65
CA ARG A 110 7.53 -4.21 -64.13
C ARG A 110 6.30 -3.78 -63.30
N PRO A 111 6.41 -2.73 -62.45
CA PRO A 111 7.45 -2.40 -61.46
C PRO A 111 6.89 -2.30 -60.03
N SER A 112 7.82 -2.24 -59.07
CA SER A 112 7.67 -2.02 -57.64
C SER A 112 6.82 -0.80 -57.26
N ASN A 113 5.84 -1.01 -56.39
CA ASN A 113 5.37 0.01 -55.45
C ASN A 113 5.46 -0.57 -54.03
N SER A 114 6.56 -0.26 -53.34
CA SER A 114 6.84 -0.65 -51.97
C SER A 114 5.93 0.14 -51.01
N GLY A 115 4.72 -0.36 -50.80
CA GLY A 115 3.89 0.00 -49.66
C GLY A 115 4.40 -0.71 -48.42
N ASP A 116 5.33 -0.07 -47.72
CA ASP A 116 5.84 -0.45 -46.42
C ASP A 116 4.67 -0.65 -45.43
N LYS A 117 4.23 -1.91 -45.24
CA LYS A 117 3.37 -2.29 -44.12
C LYS A 117 4.22 -2.28 -42.86
N THR A 118 4.51 -1.08 -42.38
CA THR A 118 4.96 -0.85 -41.02
C THR A 118 3.91 -1.48 -40.08
N SER A 119 4.31 -2.54 -39.39
CA SER A 119 3.57 -3.02 -38.23
C SER A 119 3.56 -1.84 -37.25
N THR A 120 2.44 -1.14 -37.19
CA THR A 120 2.20 -0.06 -36.24
C THR A 120 2.15 -0.73 -34.87
N LYS A 121 3.30 -0.78 -34.19
CA LYS A 121 3.33 -0.97 -32.75
C LYS A 121 2.45 0.14 -32.19
N THR A 122 1.24 -0.20 -31.75
CA THR A 122 0.34 0.72 -31.06
C THR A 122 1.19 1.46 -30.02
N PRO A 123 1.32 2.79 -30.12
CA PRO A 123 2.08 3.53 -29.13
C PRO A 123 1.40 3.28 -27.79
N LEU A 124 2.14 2.75 -26.82
CA LEU A 124 1.71 2.75 -25.42
C LEU A 124 1.12 4.13 -25.16
N LEU A 125 -0.13 4.19 -24.68
CA LEU A 125 -0.89 5.42 -24.48
C LEU A 125 -0.11 6.34 -23.52
N ARG A 126 0.81 7.15 -24.07
CA ARG A 126 1.69 8.05 -23.29
C ARG A 126 0.90 9.21 -22.70
N LYS A 127 -0.28 9.51 -23.25
CA LYS A 127 -1.15 10.59 -22.79
C LYS A 127 -2.35 10.01 -22.06
N ARG A 128 -2.85 10.76 -21.08
CA ARG A 128 -4.13 10.49 -20.39
C ARG A 128 -5.23 10.43 -21.45
N PHE A 129 -6.02 9.36 -21.44
CA PHE A 129 -7.11 9.15 -22.41
C PHE A 129 -8.50 9.48 -21.85
N TRP A 130 -8.57 9.91 -20.59
CA TRP A 130 -9.80 10.34 -19.92
C TRP A 130 -9.71 11.80 -19.50
N LYS A 131 -10.84 12.50 -19.43
CA LYS A 131 -10.90 13.88 -18.97
C LYS A 131 -11.38 13.95 -17.54
N ASP A 132 -12.53 13.35 -17.27
CA ASP A 132 -13.25 13.45 -16.01
C ASP A 132 -13.28 12.09 -15.30
N VAL A 133 -13.32 12.12 -13.96
CA VAL A 133 -13.44 10.91 -13.13
C VAL A 133 -14.66 11.06 -12.23
N HIS A 134 -15.50 10.01 -12.20
CA HIS A 134 -16.78 10.03 -11.50
C HIS A 134 -16.95 8.80 -10.61
N VAL A 135 -17.70 8.96 -9.52
CA VAL A 135 -18.14 7.85 -8.67
C VAL A 135 -19.63 7.65 -8.90
N HIS A 136 -20.01 6.43 -9.27
CA HIS A 136 -21.40 6.04 -9.52
C HIS A 136 -21.82 4.90 -8.61
N GLU A 137 -23.05 4.96 -8.13
CA GLU A 137 -23.71 3.80 -7.53
C GLU A 137 -24.34 2.97 -8.66
N VAL A 138 -23.88 1.73 -8.82
CA VAL A 138 -24.30 0.80 -9.87
C VAL A 138 -24.60 -0.56 -9.24
N ASP A 139 -25.85 -1.01 -9.35
CA ASP A 139 -26.32 -2.30 -8.85
C ASP A 139 -25.90 -2.58 -7.39
N GLY A 140 -26.07 -1.58 -6.52
CA GLY A 140 -25.77 -1.70 -5.08
C GLY A 140 -24.28 -1.70 -4.73
N ALA A 141 -23.41 -1.18 -5.61
CA ALA A 141 -21.98 -1.02 -5.35
C ALA A 141 -21.48 0.34 -5.88
N TRP A 142 -20.40 0.86 -5.30
CA TRP A 142 -19.69 2.01 -5.87
C TRP A 142 -18.74 1.56 -6.98
N GLU A 143 -18.78 2.28 -8.10
CA GLU A 143 -17.87 2.13 -9.22
C GLU A 143 -17.23 3.48 -9.55
N VAL A 144 -15.93 3.44 -9.86
CA VAL A 144 -15.21 4.62 -10.39
C VAL A 144 -15.23 4.55 -11.91
N HIS A 145 -15.63 5.63 -12.57
CA HIS A 145 -15.69 5.72 -14.03
C HIS A 145 -14.72 6.80 -14.53
N LEU A 146 -13.97 6.46 -15.58
CA LEU A 146 -13.11 7.35 -16.35
C LEU A 146 -13.90 7.80 -17.59
N ASP A 147 -14.34 9.05 -17.60
CA ASP A 147 -15.41 9.57 -18.46
C ASP A 147 -16.68 8.71 -18.39
N THR A 148 -16.83 7.78 -19.33
CA THR A 148 -17.98 6.86 -19.45
C THR A 148 -17.61 5.40 -19.19
N ARG A 149 -16.33 5.11 -18.95
CA ARG A 149 -15.82 3.74 -18.86
C ARG A 149 -15.54 3.37 -17.41
N PRO A 150 -16.04 2.23 -16.91
CA PRO A 150 -15.74 1.80 -15.54
C PRO A 150 -14.26 1.44 -15.40
N LEU A 151 -13.69 1.75 -14.24
CA LEU A 151 -12.37 1.33 -13.82
C LEU A 151 -12.34 -0.20 -13.68
N ARG A 152 -11.29 -0.82 -14.23
CA ARG A 152 -11.17 -2.27 -14.31
C ARG A 152 -9.93 -2.77 -13.61
N HIS A 153 -10.05 -3.95 -13.02
CA HIS A 153 -8.95 -4.67 -12.42
C HIS A 153 -7.85 -4.94 -13.46
N PRO A 154 -6.56 -4.68 -13.14
CA PRO A 154 -5.46 -4.81 -14.11
C PRO A 154 -5.33 -6.20 -14.73
N THR A 155 -5.53 -7.26 -13.95
CA THR A 155 -5.35 -8.66 -14.38
C THR A 155 -6.66 -9.25 -14.92
N THR A 156 -7.67 -9.41 -14.06
CA THR A 156 -8.97 -10.03 -14.40
C THR A 156 -9.86 -9.21 -15.34
N LYS A 157 -9.58 -7.92 -15.57
CA LYS A 157 -10.38 -6.98 -16.40
C LYS A 157 -11.83 -6.78 -15.94
N ARG A 158 -12.22 -7.36 -14.81
CA ARG A 158 -13.52 -7.14 -14.15
C ARG A 158 -13.63 -5.70 -13.67
N VAL A 159 -14.85 -5.19 -13.59
CA VAL A 159 -15.09 -3.85 -13.04
C VAL A 159 -14.76 -3.85 -11.55
N VAL A 160 -14.04 -2.83 -11.08
CA VAL A 160 -13.75 -2.66 -9.65
C VAL A 160 -15.02 -2.16 -8.97
N ARG A 161 -15.63 -3.02 -8.15
CA ARG A 161 -16.87 -2.73 -7.41
C ARG A 161 -16.58 -2.69 -5.92
N LEU A 162 -16.96 -1.59 -5.27
CA LEU A 162 -16.75 -1.38 -3.83
C LEU A 162 -18.08 -1.47 -3.07
N PRO A 163 -18.09 -1.96 -1.82
CA PRO A 163 -19.28 -1.95 -0.97
C PRO A 163 -19.81 -0.53 -0.75
N LEU A 164 -21.13 -0.36 -0.62
CA LEU A 164 -21.76 0.96 -0.38
C LEU A 164 -21.25 1.64 0.90
N SER A 165 -20.83 0.85 1.89
CA SER A 165 -20.24 1.35 3.13
C SER A 165 -18.95 2.14 2.90
N LYS A 166 -18.19 1.83 1.85
CA LYS A 166 -16.86 2.38 1.56
C LYS A 166 -16.90 3.58 0.60
N HIS A 167 -17.83 4.51 0.82
CA HIS A 167 -17.97 5.71 -0.01
C HIS A 167 -16.72 6.63 0.01
N LEU A 168 -16.02 6.72 1.15
CA LEU A 168 -14.77 7.49 1.26
C LEU A 168 -13.65 6.89 0.40
N LEU A 169 -13.54 5.56 0.39
CA LEU A 169 -12.58 4.84 -0.45
C LEU A 169 -12.88 5.05 -1.93
N ALA A 170 -14.16 5.02 -2.32
CA ALA A 170 -14.58 5.29 -3.70
C ALA A 170 -14.19 6.70 -4.16
N GLY A 171 -14.41 7.71 -3.30
CA GLY A 171 -13.96 9.08 -3.55
C GLY A 171 -12.44 9.22 -3.63
N ALA A 172 -11.70 8.53 -2.75
CA ALA A 172 -10.24 8.54 -2.75
C ALA A 172 -9.66 7.87 -4.00
N LEU A 173 -10.26 6.78 -4.48
CA LEU A 173 -9.91 6.15 -5.76
C LEU A 173 -10.18 7.08 -6.94
N ALA A 174 -11.31 7.79 -6.95
CA ALA A 174 -11.59 8.76 -8.00
C ALA A 174 -10.54 9.89 -8.03
N LEU A 175 -10.13 10.39 -6.86
CA LEU A 175 -9.06 11.38 -6.75
C LEU A 175 -7.71 10.83 -7.22
N GLU A 176 -7.36 9.60 -6.84
CA GLU A 176 -6.14 8.93 -7.29
C GLU A 176 -6.03 8.94 -8.82
N TRP A 177 -7.11 8.59 -9.52
CA TRP A 177 -7.16 8.57 -10.98
C TRP A 177 -7.29 9.95 -11.63
N ASP A 178 -7.89 10.93 -10.94
CA ASP A 178 -7.97 12.30 -11.44
C ASP A 178 -6.61 13.02 -11.39
N LEU A 179 -5.73 12.65 -10.46
CA LEU A 179 -4.40 13.23 -10.32
C LEU A 179 -3.38 12.67 -11.34
N LEU A 180 -3.68 11.56 -12.01
CA LEU A 180 -2.77 11.00 -13.01
C LEU A 180 -2.72 11.90 -14.26
N VAL A 181 -1.51 12.18 -14.73
CA VAL A 181 -1.25 12.99 -15.94
C VAL A 181 -1.08 12.14 -17.20
N SER A 182 -0.89 10.83 -17.05
CA SER A 182 -0.79 9.90 -18.18
C SER A 182 -1.27 8.49 -17.83
N ALA A 183 -1.67 7.71 -18.83
CA ALA A 183 -2.02 6.31 -18.62
C ALA A 183 -0.82 5.45 -18.21
N GLN A 184 0.42 5.87 -18.50
CA GLN A 184 1.63 5.19 -18.01
C GLN A 184 1.80 5.32 -16.49
N GLN A 185 1.34 6.42 -15.89
CA GLN A 185 1.38 6.54 -14.43
C GLN A 185 0.46 5.53 -13.74
N ALA A 186 -0.65 5.14 -14.39
CA ALA A 186 -1.53 4.09 -13.89
C ALA A 186 -0.88 2.69 -13.86
N THR A 187 0.32 2.51 -14.43
CA THR A 187 1.09 1.27 -14.29
C THR A 187 2.11 1.33 -13.15
N ARG A 188 2.26 2.48 -12.47
CA ARG A 188 3.23 2.69 -11.40
C ARG A 188 2.53 2.54 -10.05
N GLN A 189 2.84 1.49 -9.31
CA GLN A 189 2.18 1.16 -8.03
C GLN A 189 2.25 2.30 -7.00
N HIS A 190 3.34 3.08 -6.98
CA HIS A 190 3.49 4.23 -6.08
C HIS A 190 2.55 5.41 -6.41
N LEU A 191 2.02 5.48 -7.64
CA LEU A 191 1.05 6.51 -8.06
C LEU A 191 -0.40 6.03 -7.99
N ILE A 192 -0.63 4.73 -7.83
CA ILE A 192 -1.95 4.14 -7.66
C ILE A 192 -2.04 3.17 -6.46
N PRO A 193 -1.63 3.60 -5.25
CA PRO A 193 -1.57 2.74 -4.08
C PRO A 193 -2.93 2.19 -3.65
N LEU A 194 -4.00 3.00 -3.72
CA LEU A 194 -5.35 2.58 -3.35
C LEU A 194 -5.91 1.59 -4.37
N THR A 195 -5.74 1.85 -5.67
CA THR A 195 -6.19 0.90 -6.70
C THR A 195 -5.51 -0.45 -6.51
N SER A 196 -4.20 -0.45 -6.27
CA SER A 196 -3.44 -1.68 -6.03
C SER A 196 -3.95 -2.43 -4.79
N LEU A 197 -4.26 -1.71 -3.71
CA LEU A 197 -4.72 -2.28 -2.45
C LEU A 197 -6.17 -2.80 -2.52
N VAL A 198 -7.05 -2.10 -3.22
CA VAL A 198 -8.42 -2.55 -3.49
C VAL A 198 -8.42 -3.80 -4.37
N CYS A 199 -7.60 -3.81 -5.42
CA CYS A 199 -7.42 -4.99 -6.27
C CYS A 199 -6.94 -6.18 -5.43
N ARG A 200 -5.97 -5.97 -4.53
CA ARG A 200 -5.49 -6.99 -3.60
C ARG A 200 -6.59 -7.55 -2.70
N ALA A 201 -7.47 -6.71 -2.15
CA ALA A 201 -8.61 -7.17 -1.35
C ALA A 201 -9.62 -7.98 -2.17
N ILE A 202 -9.88 -7.57 -3.41
CA ILE A 202 -10.76 -8.31 -4.33
C ILE A 202 -10.15 -9.68 -4.67
N ASP A 203 -8.85 -9.73 -4.98
CA ASP A 203 -8.14 -10.98 -5.29
C ASP A 203 -8.20 -11.97 -4.11
N ILE A 204 -8.02 -11.51 -2.87
CA ILE A 204 -8.17 -12.35 -1.66
C ILE A 204 -9.58 -12.94 -1.60
N ARG A 205 -10.61 -12.10 -1.74
CA ARG A 205 -12.00 -12.56 -1.69
C ARG A 205 -12.32 -13.57 -2.78
N GLU A 206 -11.93 -13.30 -4.02
CA GLU A 206 -12.18 -14.20 -5.15
C GLU A 206 -11.45 -15.55 -4.98
N ASP A 207 -10.24 -15.56 -4.40
CA ASP A 207 -9.50 -16.80 -4.08
C ASP A 207 -10.17 -17.58 -2.94
N ASP A 208 -10.68 -16.89 -1.91
CA ASP A 208 -11.44 -17.52 -0.81
C ASP A 208 -12.73 -18.17 -1.34
N GLU A 209 -13.55 -17.43 -2.10
CA GLU A 209 -14.80 -17.93 -2.71
C GLU A 209 -14.55 -19.13 -3.63
N ALA A 210 -13.49 -19.08 -4.46
CA ALA A 210 -13.14 -20.16 -5.36
C ALA A 210 -12.76 -21.45 -4.59
N ARG A 211 -12.16 -21.33 -3.40
CA ARG A 211 -11.70 -22.46 -2.59
C ARG A 211 -12.81 -23.05 -1.73
N GLU A 212 -13.73 -22.23 -1.21
CA GLU A 212 -14.94 -22.71 -0.54
C GLU A 212 -15.78 -23.59 -1.47
N GLY A 213 -15.88 -23.22 -2.76
CA GLY A 213 -16.55 -24.01 -3.79
C GLY A 213 -15.89 -25.37 -4.09
N ILE A 214 -14.58 -25.50 -3.86
CA ILE A 214 -13.80 -26.74 -4.08
C ILE A 214 -13.80 -27.62 -2.81
N GLY A 215 -13.87 -27.01 -1.63
CA GLY A 215 -13.71 -27.65 -0.31
C GLY A 215 -14.81 -28.62 0.11
N SER A 216 -15.92 -28.73 -0.63
CA SER A 216 -16.98 -29.72 -0.36
C SER A 216 -16.82 -31.06 -1.09
N SER A 217 -15.82 -31.23 -1.99
CA SER A 217 -15.71 -32.46 -2.79
C SER A 217 -14.44 -33.29 -2.60
N ASN A 218 -13.34 -32.75 -2.03
CA ASN A 218 -12.07 -33.50 -1.94
C ASN A 218 -11.22 -33.16 -0.68
N SER A 219 -11.77 -33.34 0.52
CA SER A 219 -11.02 -33.16 1.78
C SER A 219 -10.15 -34.38 2.14
N SER A 220 -9.47 -35.00 1.18
CA SER A 220 -8.56 -36.12 1.45
C SER A 220 -7.41 -36.18 0.46
N SER A 221 -6.43 -35.29 0.62
CA SER A 221 -5.05 -35.60 0.26
C SER A 221 -4.09 -34.69 1.01
N SER A 222 -3.73 -35.15 2.21
CA SER A 222 -2.53 -34.71 2.92
C SER A 222 -1.33 -35.19 2.12
N GLY A 223 -0.68 -34.31 1.37
CA GLY A 223 0.53 -34.66 0.60
C GLY A 223 0.82 -33.79 -0.61
N SER A 224 1.29 -32.55 -0.38
CA SER A 224 2.20 -31.75 -1.24
C SER A 224 2.00 -30.26 -0.93
N ASP A 225 2.79 -29.73 0.00
CA ASP A 225 2.58 -28.40 0.61
C ASP A 225 2.88 -27.18 -0.27
N ASN A 226 3.12 -27.31 -1.59
CA ASN A 226 3.70 -26.17 -2.33
C ASN A 226 3.18 -25.87 -3.75
N VAL A 227 2.12 -26.49 -4.26
CA VAL A 227 1.68 -26.19 -5.66
C VAL A 227 0.45 -25.29 -5.73
N ASN A 228 -0.33 -25.12 -4.66
CA ASN A 228 -1.50 -24.21 -4.69
C ASN A 228 -1.84 -23.61 -3.31
N GLU A 229 -0.87 -22.93 -2.71
CA GLU A 229 -1.14 -22.15 -1.50
C GLU A 229 -2.13 -21.02 -1.80
N GLY A 230 -3.07 -20.77 -0.87
CA GLY A 230 -4.04 -19.69 -0.99
C GLY A 230 -3.45 -18.34 -0.71
N ILE A 231 -4.00 -17.30 -1.32
CA ILE A 231 -3.55 -15.94 -1.10
C ILE A 231 -3.63 -15.64 0.40
N ARG A 232 -4.75 -15.95 1.04
CA ARG A 232 -4.93 -15.82 2.50
C ARG A 232 -3.87 -16.57 3.30
N ARG A 233 -3.65 -17.86 3.00
CA ARG A 233 -2.66 -18.69 3.71
C ARG A 233 -1.24 -18.14 3.56
N SER A 234 -0.89 -17.69 2.36
CA SER A 234 0.40 -17.07 2.05
C SER A 234 0.61 -15.76 2.82
N ILE A 235 -0.44 -14.93 2.91
CA ILE A 235 -0.44 -13.71 3.71
C ILE A 235 -0.26 -14.03 5.20
N VAL A 236 -1.08 -14.94 5.75
CA VAL A 236 -1.01 -15.36 7.16
C VAL A 236 0.39 -15.85 7.51
N ARG A 237 0.98 -16.73 6.68
CA ARG A 237 2.36 -17.20 6.86
C ARG A 237 3.36 -16.06 6.87
N THR A 238 3.22 -15.10 5.96
CA THR A 238 4.12 -13.94 5.87
C THR A 238 3.99 -13.05 7.10
N ILE A 239 2.76 -12.74 7.52
CA ILE A 239 2.47 -11.93 8.70
C ILE A 239 3.00 -12.59 9.98
N LEU A 240 2.84 -13.90 10.14
CA LEU A 240 3.34 -14.60 11.33
C LEU A 240 4.86 -14.61 11.44
N ARG A 241 5.61 -14.47 10.34
CA ARG A 241 7.05 -14.23 10.42
C ARG A 241 7.38 -12.89 11.05
N TYR A 242 6.54 -11.87 10.83
CA TYR A 242 6.70 -10.58 11.51
C TYR A 242 6.34 -10.63 12.99
N LEU A 243 5.52 -11.58 13.45
CA LEU A 243 5.30 -11.76 14.89
C LEU A 243 6.61 -12.18 15.61
N ASP A 244 7.39 -13.04 14.97
CA ASP A 244 8.67 -13.54 15.50
C ASP A 244 9.81 -12.52 15.36
N THR A 245 9.59 -11.40 14.68
CA THR A 245 10.55 -10.32 14.45
C THR A 245 9.91 -8.94 14.58
N ASP A 246 8.88 -8.81 15.43
CA ASP A 246 8.07 -7.59 15.48
C ASP A 246 8.92 -6.43 15.99
N SER A 247 9.01 -5.34 15.24
CA SER A 247 9.86 -4.20 15.63
C SER A 247 9.47 -3.57 16.96
N LEU A 248 8.21 -3.69 17.41
CA LEU A 248 7.79 -3.22 18.74
C LEU A 248 8.25 -4.14 19.89
N LEU A 249 8.59 -5.39 19.58
CA LEU A 249 9.04 -6.39 20.56
C LEU A 249 10.57 -6.55 20.55
N CYS A 250 11.28 -5.72 19.80
CA CYS A 250 12.73 -5.71 19.72
C CYS A 250 13.27 -4.46 20.42
N TRP A 251 13.93 -4.65 21.56
CA TRP A 251 14.38 -3.54 22.41
C TRP A 251 15.90 -3.44 22.43
N ALA A 252 16.40 -2.20 22.40
CA ALA A 252 17.81 -1.89 22.54
C ALA A 252 18.37 -2.44 23.88
N PRO A 253 19.65 -2.82 23.95
CA PRO A 253 20.27 -3.28 25.19
C PRO A 253 20.14 -2.24 26.33
N PRO A 254 20.24 -2.67 27.60
CA PRO A 254 20.28 -1.75 28.73
C PRO A 254 21.40 -0.71 28.55
N PRO A 255 21.15 0.57 28.87
CA PRO A 255 22.17 1.61 28.73
C PRO A 255 23.39 1.27 29.58
N GLN A 256 24.59 1.46 29.02
CA GLN A 256 25.84 1.23 29.73
C GLN A 256 26.17 2.47 30.57
N ARG A 257 26.58 2.27 31.82
CA ARG A 257 26.91 3.38 32.74
C ARG A 257 28.04 4.23 32.14
N GLY A 258 27.77 5.52 31.91
CA GLY A 258 28.75 6.53 31.53
C GLY A 258 28.97 6.73 30.02
N THR A 259 28.25 6.01 29.14
CA THR A 259 28.32 6.22 27.67
C THR A 259 27.04 6.82 27.09
N ASP A 260 25.90 6.63 27.77
CA ASP A 260 24.58 7.07 27.33
C ASP A 260 24.04 8.26 28.15
N ASP A 261 24.92 9.16 28.58
CA ASP A 261 24.55 10.40 29.29
C ASP A 261 23.95 11.45 28.32
N LEU A 262 22.94 11.02 27.56
CA LEU A 262 22.15 11.86 26.68
C LEU A 262 20.94 12.40 27.45
N GLU A 263 20.53 13.63 27.15
CA GLU A 263 19.40 14.27 27.81
C GLU A 263 18.07 13.61 27.37
N GLY A 264 17.36 12.99 28.31
CA GLY A 264 16.04 12.37 28.08
C GLY A 264 15.97 10.86 28.37
N PRO A 265 14.84 10.19 28.05
CA PRO A 265 14.71 8.75 28.21
C PRO A 265 15.62 7.99 27.24
N SER A 266 16.15 6.85 27.69
CA SER A 266 16.92 5.97 26.81
C SER A 266 16.05 5.43 25.67
N LEU A 267 16.68 5.03 24.56
CA LEU A 267 15.97 4.39 23.44
C LEU A 267 15.18 3.17 23.92
N ARG A 268 15.78 2.36 24.80
CA ARG A 268 15.15 1.19 25.41
C ARG A 268 13.89 1.54 26.18
N ASP A 269 13.93 2.59 27.00
CA ASP A 269 12.76 3.02 27.77
C ASP A 269 11.63 3.50 26.86
N ALA A 270 11.97 4.23 25.80
CA ALA A 270 11.00 4.69 24.79
C ALA A 270 10.35 3.50 24.05
N GLN A 271 11.15 2.52 23.62
CA GLN A 271 10.66 1.30 22.96
C GLN A 271 9.78 0.46 23.89
N ARG A 272 10.20 0.23 25.13
CA ARG A 272 9.44 -0.55 26.11
C ARG A 272 8.09 0.11 26.44
N SER A 273 8.11 1.40 26.75
CA SER A 273 6.88 2.16 27.05
C SER A 273 5.88 2.12 25.88
N ALA A 274 6.39 2.22 24.65
CA ALA A 274 5.57 2.11 23.44
C ALA A 274 4.97 0.71 23.27
N ALA A 275 5.78 -0.33 23.44
CA ALA A 275 5.36 -1.72 23.35
C ALA A 275 4.28 -2.05 24.40
N GLU A 276 4.51 -1.69 25.67
CA GLU A 276 3.57 -1.93 26.78
C GLU A 276 2.20 -1.29 26.51
N ARG A 277 2.16 -0.07 25.97
CA ARG A 277 0.90 0.61 25.60
C ARG A 277 0.13 -0.14 24.51
N VAL A 278 0.84 -0.67 23.51
CA VAL A 278 0.21 -1.43 22.42
C VAL A 278 -0.23 -2.80 22.90
N VAL A 279 0.65 -3.55 23.56
CA VAL A 279 0.38 -4.88 24.09
C VAL A 279 -0.76 -4.84 25.11
N GLY A 280 -0.78 -3.86 26.02
CA GLY A 280 -1.87 -3.71 26.99
C GLY A 280 -3.23 -3.48 26.34
N PHE A 281 -3.29 -2.66 25.29
CA PHE A 281 -4.51 -2.48 24.51
C PHE A 281 -4.93 -3.77 23.80
N LEU A 282 -4.01 -4.44 23.11
CA LEU A 282 -4.30 -5.66 22.36
C LEU A 282 -4.74 -6.78 23.29
N GLY A 283 -4.06 -6.97 24.43
CA GLY A 283 -4.42 -7.94 25.46
C GLY A 283 -5.78 -7.65 26.10
N THR A 284 -6.22 -6.39 26.14
CA THR A 284 -7.55 -6.05 26.70
C THR A 284 -8.67 -6.18 25.67
N ARG A 285 -8.42 -5.79 24.41
CA ARG A 285 -9.47 -5.56 23.42
C ARG A 285 -9.51 -6.57 22.27
N VAL A 286 -8.38 -7.23 21.97
CA VAL A 286 -8.23 -8.07 20.78
C VAL A 286 -7.94 -9.52 21.16
N TRP A 287 -6.99 -9.74 22.06
CA TRP A 287 -6.56 -11.07 22.51
C TRP A 287 -6.56 -11.20 24.04
N PRO A 288 -7.73 -11.22 24.70
CA PRO A 288 -7.83 -11.45 26.14
C PRO A 288 -7.11 -12.71 26.61
N GLY A 289 -6.24 -12.55 27.60
CA GLY A 289 -5.48 -13.66 28.20
C GLY A 289 -4.27 -14.14 27.38
N VAL A 290 -3.95 -13.49 26.26
CA VAL A 290 -2.75 -13.80 25.49
C VAL A 290 -1.55 -13.02 26.04
N GLU A 291 -0.51 -13.76 26.39
CA GLU A 291 0.77 -13.19 26.83
C GLU A 291 1.69 -13.02 25.62
N ILE A 292 2.12 -11.78 25.38
CA ILE A 292 3.06 -11.42 24.32
C ILE A 292 4.37 -11.00 24.97
N GLU A 293 5.44 -11.73 24.65
CA GLU A 293 6.76 -11.51 25.23
C GLU A 293 7.68 -10.73 24.27
N PRO A 294 8.72 -10.05 24.77
CA PRO A 294 9.73 -9.43 23.92
C PRO A 294 10.49 -10.47 23.08
N VAL A 295 10.60 -10.20 21.79
CA VAL A 295 11.26 -11.02 20.79
C VAL A 295 12.78 -10.91 20.92
N LEU A 296 13.29 -9.68 20.99
CA LEU A 296 14.69 -9.36 21.27
C LEU A 296 14.76 -8.50 22.52
N ASP A 297 15.52 -8.96 23.51
CA ASP A 297 15.76 -8.23 24.74
C ASP A 297 17.19 -8.47 25.26
N GLY A 298 17.83 -7.42 25.77
CA GLY A 298 19.18 -7.47 26.32
C GLY A 298 20.25 -7.44 25.23
N GLU A 299 21.29 -8.25 25.43
CA GLU A 299 22.45 -8.36 24.53
C GLU A 299 22.27 -9.45 23.45
N SER A 300 21.12 -10.14 23.43
CA SER A 300 20.87 -11.21 22.45
C SER A 300 20.53 -10.63 21.10
N ILE A 301 21.20 -11.10 20.05
CA ILE A 301 20.88 -10.81 18.65
C ILE A 301 19.93 -11.83 18.02
N LEU A 302 19.63 -12.93 18.73
CA LEU A 302 18.78 -14.01 18.22
C LEU A 302 17.33 -13.82 18.67
N PRO A 303 16.38 -13.64 17.73
CA PRO A 303 14.96 -13.50 18.04
C PRO A 303 14.41 -14.76 18.71
N ARG A 304 13.55 -14.56 19.72
CA ARG A 304 12.78 -15.64 20.33
C ARG A 304 11.35 -15.62 19.80
N GLY A 305 10.86 -16.77 19.36
CA GLY A 305 9.48 -16.93 18.95
C GLY A 305 8.52 -16.85 20.15
N GLN A 306 7.27 -16.47 19.88
CA GLN A 306 6.21 -16.46 20.88
C GLN A 306 5.82 -17.88 21.32
N LYS A 307 5.20 -18.00 22.51
CA LYS A 307 4.64 -19.28 23.00
C LYS A 307 3.71 -19.91 21.95
N PRO A 308 3.72 -21.24 21.76
CA PRO A 308 2.88 -21.89 20.75
C PRO A 308 1.39 -21.54 20.86
N GLY A 309 0.85 -21.42 22.09
CA GLY A 309 -0.53 -21.00 22.33
C GLY A 309 -0.80 -19.57 21.86
N THR A 310 0.07 -18.62 22.21
CA THR A 310 0.00 -17.22 21.74
C THR A 310 0.00 -17.15 20.21
N ARG A 311 0.94 -17.86 19.57
CA ARG A 311 1.05 -17.90 18.12
C ARG A 311 -0.22 -18.44 17.46
N GLN A 312 -0.76 -19.55 17.96
CA GLN A 312 -1.98 -20.16 17.41
C GLN A 312 -3.20 -19.25 17.53
N VAL A 313 -3.35 -18.53 18.64
CA VAL A 313 -4.45 -17.57 18.81
C VAL A 313 -4.33 -16.42 17.80
N ILE A 314 -3.13 -15.85 17.66
CA ILE A 314 -2.88 -14.77 16.70
C ILE A 314 -3.07 -15.26 15.26
N GLU A 315 -2.58 -16.47 14.92
CA GLU A 315 -2.76 -17.10 13.61
C GLU A 315 -4.23 -17.30 13.27
N GLY A 316 -5.01 -17.85 14.21
CA GLY A 316 -6.45 -18.04 14.05
C GLY A 316 -7.18 -16.71 13.85
N TRP A 317 -6.80 -15.68 14.62
CA TRP A 317 -7.36 -14.34 14.49
C TRP A 317 -7.07 -13.70 13.13
N VAL A 318 -5.81 -13.72 12.67
CA VAL A 318 -5.42 -13.18 11.35
C VAL A 318 -6.10 -13.96 10.22
N SER A 319 -6.22 -15.28 10.37
CA SER A 319 -6.89 -16.14 9.39
C SER A 319 -8.38 -15.83 9.25
N GLY A 320 -9.03 -15.37 10.31
CA GLY A 320 -10.45 -15.01 10.35
C GLY A 320 -10.80 -13.62 9.82
N LEU A 321 -9.81 -12.78 9.48
CA LEU A 321 -10.05 -11.42 8.96
C LEU A 321 -10.80 -11.44 7.63
N ASP A 322 -11.67 -10.45 7.38
CA ASP A 322 -12.25 -10.32 6.05
C ASP A 322 -11.19 -9.92 5.01
N ALA A 323 -11.52 -10.01 3.71
CA ALA A 323 -10.55 -9.76 2.65
C ALA A 323 -10.00 -8.30 2.62
N TRP A 324 -10.81 -7.31 3.03
CA TRP A 324 -10.40 -5.92 3.16
C TRP A 324 -9.50 -5.72 4.38
N GLU A 325 -9.88 -6.30 5.51
CA GLU A 325 -9.10 -6.28 6.74
C GLU A 325 -7.74 -6.96 6.57
N LEU A 326 -7.70 -8.12 5.90
CA LEU A 326 -6.47 -8.86 5.66
C LEU A 326 -5.53 -8.12 4.70
N ALA A 327 -6.05 -7.54 3.61
CA ALA A 327 -5.25 -6.71 2.71
C ALA A 327 -4.70 -5.46 3.41
N GLY A 328 -5.54 -4.84 4.26
CA GLY A 328 -5.15 -3.70 5.09
C GLY A 328 -4.04 -4.07 6.07
N LEU A 329 -4.18 -5.21 6.77
CA LEU A 329 -3.18 -5.71 7.70
C LEU A 329 -1.88 -6.04 6.98
N GLU A 330 -1.94 -6.79 5.88
CA GLU A 330 -0.76 -7.12 5.05
C GLU A 330 0.03 -5.85 4.72
N ARG A 331 -0.66 -4.79 4.26
CA ARG A 331 -0.02 -3.51 3.96
C ARG A 331 0.57 -2.83 5.20
N ALA A 332 -0.17 -2.77 6.31
CA ALA A 332 0.30 -2.12 7.53
C ALA A 332 1.54 -2.81 8.12
N VAL A 333 1.55 -4.15 8.12
CA VAL A 333 2.65 -4.96 8.65
C VAL A 333 3.89 -4.84 7.78
N LEU A 334 3.75 -4.92 6.45
CA LEU A 334 4.90 -4.79 5.54
C LEU A 334 5.50 -3.38 5.58
N GLY A 335 4.67 -2.34 5.68
CA GLY A 335 5.13 -0.95 5.77
C GLY A 335 5.78 -0.62 7.11
N GLY A 336 5.08 -0.95 8.22
CA GLY A 336 5.55 -0.64 9.58
C GLY A 336 6.51 -1.65 10.19
N LYS A 337 6.72 -2.81 9.54
CA LYS A 337 7.54 -3.94 10.01
C LYS A 337 7.13 -4.46 11.40
N SER A 338 5.86 -4.28 11.76
CA SER A 338 5.28 -4.66 13.05
C SER A 338 3.86 -5.17 12.87
N LEU A 339 3.62 -6.41 13.30
CA LEU A 339 2.29 -7.00 13.38
C LEU A 339 1.45 -6.26 14.43
N LEU A 340 1.99 -6.03 15.62
CA LEU A 340 1.24 -5.41 16.72
C LEU A 340 0.82 -3.97 16.37
N CYS A 341 1.69 -3.18 15.75
CA CYS A 341 1.35 -1.85 15.28
C CYS A 341 0.25 -1.91 14.19
N GLY A 342 0.40 -2.83 13.23
CA GLY A 342 -0.57 -3.05 12.16
C GLY A 342 -1.95 -3.44 12.69
N VAL A 343 -2.03 -4.39 13.64
CA VAL A 343 -3.29 -4.80 14.28
C VAL A 343 -3.88 -3.64 15.07
N ARG A 344 -3.07 -2.91 15.85
CA ARG A 344 -3.55 -1.75 16.62
C ARG A 344 -4.18 -0.69 15.72
N LEU A 345 -3.58 -0.39 14.56
CA LEU A 345 -4.16 0.54 13.58
C LEU A 345 -5.42 -0.05 12.93
N LEU A 346 -5.39 -1.33 12.54
CA LEU A 346 -6.51 -2.00 11.87
C LEU A 346 -7.77 -1.98 12.71
N VAL A 347 -7.71 -2.47 13.96
CA VAL A 347 -8.89 -2.61 14.82
C VAL A 347 -9.50 -1.26 15.20
N GLU A 348 -8.69 -0.20 15.22
CA GLU A 348 -9.15 1.16 15.52
C GLU A 348 -9.99 1.77 14.40
N TRP A 349 -9.77 1.33 13.14
CA TRP A 349 -10.38 1.92 11.95
C TRP A 349 -11.28 0.98 11.16
N SER A 350 -11.21 -0.33 11.38
CA SER A 350 -12.05 -1.30 10.67
C SER A 350 -13.54 -1.04 10.95
N GLU A 351 -14.33 -1.00 9.89
CA GLU A 351 -15.79 -1.07 9.97
C GLU A 351 -16.33 -2.48 10.17
N GLY A 352 -15.47 -3.50 9.96
CA GLY A 352 -15.81 -4.91 10.11
C GLY A 352 -15.87 -5.35 11.56
N HIS A 353 -16.00 -6.68 11.74
CA HIS A 353 -16.24 -7.31 13.03
C HIS A 353 -15.07 -7.18 14.02
N VAL A 354 -13.84 -7.04 13.53
CA VAL A 354 -12.67 -6.83 14.41
C VAL A 354 -12.49 -5.37 14.84
N GLY A 355 -13.27 -4.46 14.27
CA GLY A 355 -13.24 -3.07 14.64
C GLY A 355 -13.65 -2.91 16.10
N VAL A 356 -12.82 -2.29 16.95
CA VAL A 356 -13.16 -2.02 18.35
C VAL A 356 -13.94 -0.72 18.53
N GLY A 357 -13.87 0.19 17.55
CA GLY A 357 -14.69 1.40 17.49
C GLY A 357 -13.83 2.60 17.24
N VAL A 358 -14.16 3.36 16.20
CA VAL A 358 -13.70 4.74 16.06
C VAL A 358 -14.23 5.51 17.27
N GLY A 359 -13.41 5.69 18.32
CA GLY A 359 -13.82 6.44 19.52
C GLY A 359 -14.40 5.60 20.67
N ALA A 360 -14.00 4.33 20.82
CA ALA A 360 -14.04 3.69 22.14
C ALA A 360 -12.81 4.04 23.01
N GLY A 361 -11.95 4.96 22.54
CA GLY A 361 -11.36 5.96 23.40
C GLY A 361 -12.43 7.03 23.65
N VAL A 362 -13.22 6.81 24.69
CA VAL A 362 -13.83 7.89 25.48
C VAL A 362 -14.68 8.86 24.64
N THR A 363 -15.99 8.59 24.53
CA THR A 363 -16.95 9.70 24.75
C THR A 363 -16.71 10.19 26.17
N ALA A 364 -15.65 10.97 26.36
CA ALA A 364 -15.59 11.91 27.44
C ALA A 364 -16.70 12.87 27.05
N GLU A 365 -17.84 12.73 27.74
CA GLU A 365 -18.47 13.91 28.30
C GLU A 365 -17.37 14.94 28.58
N PRO A 366 -17.49 16.19 28.10
CA PRO A 366 -16.48 17.21 28.33
C PRO A 366 -16.41 17.49 29.83
N ASP A 367 -15.69 16.65 30.55
CA ASP A 367 -15.41 16.80 31.96
C ASP A 367 -14.23 17.75 32.05
N ASP A 368 -14.54 18.87 32.69
CA ASP A 368 -13.70 19.95 33.15
C ASP A 368 -12.18 19.76 32.93
N GLY A 369 -11.64 20.33 31.85
CA GLY A 369 -10.20 20.57 31.69
C GLY A 369 -9.29 19.38 31.33
N GLY A 370 -9.81 18.17 31.08
CA GLY A 370 -9.00 17.02 30.64
C GLY A 370 -8.65 17.02 29.15
N GLU A 371 -7.39 16.78 28.79
CA GLU A 371 -6.97 16.55 27.39
C GLU A 371 -7.76 15.38 26.78
N LYS A 372 -8.45 15.63 25.66
CA LYS A 372 -9.13 14.55 24.90
C LYS A 372 -8.13 13.44 24.59
N GLU A 373 -8.40 12.20 25.01
CA GLU A 373 -7.57 11.06 24.63
C GLU A 373 -7.36 11.05 23.11
N LYS A 374 -6.09 11.20 22.71
CA LYS A 374 -5.73 11.31 21.30
C LYS A 374 -5.98 9.96 20.62
N LYS A 375 -6.91 9.94 19.66
CA LYS A 375 -7.22 8.74 18.87
C LYS A 375 -5.95 8.17 18.23
N PHE A 376 -5.80 6.84 18.29
CA PHE A 376 -4.70 6.17 17.62
C PHE A 376 -4.89 6.22 16.09
N GLY A 377 -4.04 6.94 15.39
CA GLY A 377 -4.15 7.16 13.95
C GLY A 377 -2.89 6.82 13.19
N VAL A 378 -2.86 7.26 11.94
CA VAL A 378 -1.72 7.11 11.01
C VAL A 378 -0.44 7.69 11.62
N GLU A 379 -0.54 8.85 12.27
CA GLU A 379 0.59 9.54 12.89
C GLU A 379 1.15 8.79 14.10
N GLU A 380 0.27 8.25 14.94
CA GLU A 380 0.66 7.44 16.10
C GLU A 380 1.31 6.13 15.64
N ALA A 381 0.73 5.46 14.64
CA ALA A 381 1.29 4.24 14.07
C ALA A 381 2.64 4.48 13.36
N ALA A 382 2.78 5.59 12.63
CA ALA A 382 4.04 5.96 11.99
C ALA A 382 5.14 6.24 13.02
N ARG A 383 4.84 7.02 14.08
CA ARG A 383 5.79 7.25 15.17
C ARG A 383 6.20 5.96 15.89
N LEU A 384 5.27 5.01 16.08
CA LEU A 384 5.58 3.71 16.67
C LEU A 384 6.53 2.88 15.80
N ALA A 385 6.35 2.90 14.48
CA ALA A 385 7.24 2.18 13.56
C ALA A 385 8.61 2.89 13.38
N SER A 386 8.71 4.17 13.73
CA SER A 386 9.90 5.00 13.59
C SER A 386 10.56 5.38 14.93
N ILE A 387 10.25 4.72 16.05
CA ILE A 387 10.73 5.11 17.40
C ILE A 387 12.25 5.33 17.43
N GLU A 388 12.99 4.38 16.87
CA GLU A 388 14.45 4.46 16.85
C GLU A 388 14.94 5.58 15.94
N VAL A 389 14.42 5.69 14.72
CA VAL A 389 14.78 6.76 13.78
C VAL A 389 14.49 8.14 14.37
N ASP A 390 13.32 8.31 15.01
CA ASP A 390 12.92 9.54 15.70
C ASP A 390 13.85 9.86 16.87
N TRP A 391 14.25 8.84 17.64
CA TRP A 391 15.19 9.01 18.75
C TRP A 391 16.58 9.44 18.23
N GLN A 392 17.12 8.73 17.23
CA GLN A 392 18.42 9.01 16.62
C GLN A 392 18.45 10.39 15.96
N THR A 393 17.39 10.75 15.23
CA THR A 393 17.27 12.05 14.55
C THR A 393 17.26 13.21 15.54
N ARG A 394 16.70 13.05 16.75
CA ARG A 394 16.77 14.07 17.80
C ARG A 394 18.18 14.27 18.35
N GLN A 395 18.97 13.20 18.41
CA GLN A 395 20.33 13.24 18.94
C GLN A 395 21.33 13.73 17.90
N TRP A 396 21.17 13.32 16.64
CA TRP A 396 22.20 13.46 15.61
C TRP A 396 21.76 14.22 14.36
N GLY A 397 20.52 14.69 14.32
CA GLY A 397 19.95 15.40 13.18
C GLY A 397 19.32 14.46 12.14
N GLU A 398 18.51 15.04 11.26
CA GLU A 398 17.80 14.33 10.20
C GLU A 398 18.71 14.18 8.97
N VAL A 399 18.66 13.01 8.33
CA VAL A 399 19.31 12.80 7.03
C VAL A 399 18.27 13.07 5.93
N GLU A 400 18.42 14.21 5.26
CA GLU A 400 17.59 14.61 4.12
C GLU A 400 17.63 13.56 3.00
N ASP A 401 16.55 13.48 2.22
CA ASP A 401 16.32 12.51 1.13
C ASP A 401 16.25 11.03 1.57
N THR A 402 16.39 10.73 2.86
CA THR A 402 16.26 9.37 3.42
C THR A 402 15.17 9.32 4.49
N HIS A 403 15.39 9.98 5.63
CA HIS A 403 14.47 9.90 6.76
C HIS A 403 13.13 10.56 6.46
N ASP A 404 13.13 11.69 5.76
CA ASP A 404 11.94 12.44 5.38
C ASP A 404 11.07 11.68 4.35
N VAL A 405 11.71 11.09 3.33
CA VAL A 405 11.01 10.31 2.30
C VAL A 405 10.37 9.06 2.91
N GLU A 406 11.11 8.30 3.73
CA GLU A 406 10.56 7.14 4.41
C GLU A 406 9.43 7.51 5.37
N ARG A 407 9.58 8.64 6.08
CA ARG A 407 8.58 9.18 7.01
C ARG A 407 7.25 9.48 6.33
N GLU A 408 7.29 10.11 5.15
CA GLU A 408 6.08 10.42 4.38
C GLU A 408 5.53 9.18 3.66
N ASP A 409 6.40 8.29 3.17
CA ASP A 409 5.96 7.06 2.51
C ASP A 409 5.23 6.12 3.47
N LEU A 410 5.74 5.97 4.69
CA LEU A 410 5.10 5.18 5.74
C LEU A 410 3.71 5.72 6.08
N ARG A 411 3.56 7.04 6.23
CA ARG A 411 2.25 7.68 6.44
C ARG A 411 1.30 7.43 5.28
N ARG A 412 1.80 7.54 4.05
CA ARG A 412 1.02 7.23 2.84
C ARG A 412 0.53 5.78 2.84
N GLN A 413 1.40 4.83 3.20
CA GLN A 413 1.04 3.42 3.31
C GLN A 413 -0.01 3.17 4.41
N LEU A 414 0.22 3.65 5.63
CA LEU A 414 -0.71 3.47 6.76
C LEU A 414 -2.04 4.22 6.54
N GLY A 415 -2.01 5.40 5.94
CA GLY A 415 -3.21 6.14 5.56
C GLY A 415 -4.05 5.42 4.51
N SER A 416 -3.40 4.73 3.56
CA SER A 416 -4.11 3.88 2.59
C SER A 416 -4.85 2.71 3.25
N VAL A 417 -4.30 2.15 4.34
CA VAL A 417 -4.94 1.10 5.14
C VAL A 417 -6.19 1.66 5.81
N VAL A 418 -6.10 2.81 6.46
CA VAL A 418 -7.25 3.47 7.10
C VAL A 418 -8.39 3.69 6.11
N LEU A 419 -8.09 4.22 4.91
CA LEU A 419 -9.10 4.43 3.86
C LEU A 419 -9.72 3.11 3.37
N LEU A 420 -8.95 2.03 3.30
CA LEU A 420 -9.42 0.72 2.86
C LEU A 420 -10.44 0.12 3.84
N VAL A 421 -10.11 0.14 5.14
CA VAL A 421 -10.86 -0.61 6.17
C VAL A 421 -11.98 0.22 6.80
N THR A 422 -11.92 1.55 6.69
CA THR A 422 -12.99 2.45 7.16
C THR A 422 -14.21 2.40 6.24
N GLY A 423 -15.40 2.54 6.82
CA GLY A 423 -16.60 2.91 6.09
C GLY A 423 -17.77 3.24 7.02
N THR A 424 -18.99 3.16 6.49
CA THR A 424 -20.27 3.43 7.19
C THR A 424 -21.03 2.17 7.55
N GLY A 425 -20.38 1.00 7.50
CA GLY A 425 -20.97 -0.26 7.94
C GLY A 425 -21.60 -0.08 9.32
N ALA A 426 -22.84 -0.55 9.45
CA ALA A 426 -23.46 -0.72 10.75
C ALA A 426 -22.71 -1.85 11.46
N ARG A 427 -22.36 -1.62 12.72
CA ARG A 427 -22.03 -2.70 13.63
C ARG A 427 -23.27 -3.46 14.01
#